data_AF-A0A936ELR7-F1
#
_entry.id   AF-A0A936ELR7-F1
#
_cell.length_a   1.000
_cell.length_b   1.000
_cell.length_c   1.000
_cell.angle_alpha   90.00
_cell.angle_beta   90.00
_cell.angle_gamma   90.00
#
_symmetry.space_group_name_H-M   'P 1'
#
loop_
_entity.id
_entity.type
_entity.pdbx_description
1 polymer ?
#
loop_
_entity_poly.entity_id
_entity_poly.type
_entity_poly.pdbx_seq_one_letter_code
_entity_poly.pdbx_strand_id
1 'polypeptide(L)'
;MEDIQFLYLAIGNLAMGFLLAYIFVRSNVNSMAGGLFTGGIVGALVSVGVDCMMYATTNVISKTAMAADVAATTVMCAIVGAVVGMVMGMGKKAA
;
A
#
# COMPACT_ATOMS: atom_id res chain seq x y z
N MET A 1 -15.80 -20.27 -10.53
CA MET A 1 -14.67 -19.40 -10.10
C MET A 1 -13.42 -20.09 -10.57
N GLU A 2 -12.58 -19.41 -11.36
CA GLU A 2 -11.22 -19.89 -11.61
C GLU A 2 -10.47 -20.02 -10.27
N ASP A 3 -9.60 -21.02 -10.16
CA ASP A 3 -8.76 -21.20 -8.99
C ASP A 3 -7.88 -19.98 -8.76
N ILE A 4 -7.68 -19.60 -7.49
CA ILE A 4 -6.83 -18.48 -7.11
C ILE A 4 -5.41 -18.71 -7.63
N GLN A 5 -4.93 -17.80 -8.47
CA GLN A 5 -3.58 -17.87 -9.02
C GLN A 5 -2.54 -17.31 -8.04
N PHE A 6 -2.16 -18.11 -7.03
CA PHE A 6 -1.29 -17.70 -5.91
C PHE A 6 0.06 -17.10 -6.34
N LEU A 7 0.64 -17.55 -7.46
CA LEU A 7 1.90 -17.00 -7.97
C LEU A 7 1.78 -15.51 -8.30
N TYR A 8 0.74 -15.13 -9.06
CA TYR A 8 0.53 -13.74 -9.43
C TYR A 8 0.12 -12.88 -8.23
N LEU A 9 -0.61 -13.46 -7.27
CA LEU A 9 -0.90 -12.80 -6.00
C LEU A 9 0.37 -12.47 -5.22
N ALA A 10 1.31 -13.41 -5.13
CA ALA A 10 2.59 -13.20 -4.46
C ALA A 10 3.43 -12.12 -5.16
N ILE A 11 3.52 -12.18 -6.50
CA ILE A 11 4.25 -11.19 -7.31
C ILE A 11 3.64 -9.79 -7.10
N GLY A 12 2.31 -9.67 -7.14
CA GLY A 12 1.62 -8.39 -6.93
C GLY A 12 1.90 -7.78 -5.56
N ASN A 13 1.87 -8.59 -4.49
CA ASN A 13 2.19 -8.12 -3.14
C ASN A 13 3.65 -7.68 -3.00
N LEU A 14 4.60 -8.43 -3.57
CA LEU A 14 6.02 -8.07 -3.56
C LEU A 14 6.26 -6.78 -4.34
N ALA A 15 5.68 -6.63 -5.54
CA ALA A 15 5.78 -5.43 -6.35
C ALA A 15 5.24 -4.19 -5.60
N MET A 16 4.09 -4.32 -4.94
CA MET A 16 3.52 -3.24 -4.12
C MET A 16 4.41 -2.90 -2.91
N GLY A 17 4.96 -3.91 -2.22
CA GLY A 17 5.91 -3.70 -1.14
C GLY A 17 7.19 -2.97 -1.59
N PHE A 18 7.73 -3.35 -2.75
CA PHE A 18 8.90 -2.69 -3.33
C PHE A 18 8.62 -1.26 -3.78
N LEU A 19 7.43 -0.99 -4.36
CA LEU A 19 7.01 0.37 -4.70
C LEU A 19 6.98 1.26 -3.46
N LEU A 20 6.37 0.79 -2.38
CA LEU A 20 6.28 1.53 -1.12
C LEU A 20 7.68 1.80 -0.54
N ALA A 21 8.54 0.78 -0.48
CA ALA A 21 9.91 0.92 -0.01
C ALA A 21 10.72 1.91 -0.87
N TYR A 22 10.57 1.84 -2.19
CA TYR A 22 11.22 2.76 -3.13
C TYR A 22 10.79 4.21 -2.88
N ILE A 23 9.49 4.47 -2.72
CA ILE A 23 8.97 5.80 -2.40
C ILE A 23 9.62 6.32 -1.10
N PHE A 24 9.70 5.49 -0.07
CA PHE A 24 10.26 5.90 1.22
C PHE A 24 11.73 6.27 1.13
N VAL A 25 12.53 5.46 0.41
CA VAL A 25 13.95 5.75 0.17
C VAL A 25 14.10 7.07 -0.59
N ARG A 26 13.32 7.28 -1.66
CA ARG A 26 13.38 8.52 -2.47
C ARG A 26 12.88 9.76 -1.74
N SER A 27 11.93 9.59 -0.83
CA SER A 27 11.38 10.66 0.00
C SER A 27 12.09 10.84 1.34
N ASN A 28 13.20 10.10 1.57
CA ASN A 28 13.98 10.10 2.82
C ASN A 28 13.14 9.80 4.08
N VAL A 29 12.09 9.00 3.94
CA VAL A 29 11.23 8.59 5.06
C VAL A 29 11.96 7.54 5.88
N ASN A 30 12.33 7.89 7.11
CA ASN A 30 13.17 7.07 7.99
C ASN A 30 12.69 7.07 9.45
N SER A 31 11.41 7.34 9.66
CA SER A 31 10.77 7.31 10.98
C SER A 31 9.43 6.58 10.92
N MET A 32 8.98 6.05 12.05
CA MET A 32 7.67 5.39 12.14
C MET A 32 6.53 6.35 11.76
N ALA A 33 6.52 7.55 12.32
CA ALA A 33 5.47 8.53 12.03
C ALA A 33 5.48 8.97 10.57
N GLY A 34 6.68 9.23 10.00
CA GLY A 34 6.81 9.54 8.58
C GLY A 34 6.30 8.38 7.71
N GLY A 35 6.64 7.15 8.07
CA GLY A 35 6.16 5.95 7.39
C GLY A 35 4.65 5.78 7.48
N LEU A 36 4.04 6.07 8.63
CA LEU A 36 2.60 5.99 8.81
C LEU A 36 1.85 6.93 7.86
N PHE A 37 2.25 8.19 7.79
CA PHE A 37 1.60 9.17 6.92
C PHE A 37 1.90 8.93 5.44
N THR A 38 3.16 8.69 5.08
CA THR A 38 3.52 8.43 3.69
C THR A 38 2.87 7.14 3.18
N GLY A 39 2.88 6.07 3.99
CA GLY A 39 2.24 4.80 3.64
C GLY A 39 0.73 4.92 3.52
N GLY A 40 0.07 5.62 4.44
CA GLY A 40 -1.37 5.86 4.37
C GLY A 40 -1.78 6.64 3.12
N ILE A 41 -1.09 7.74 2.80
CA ILE A 41 -1.38 8.56 1.60
C ILE A 41 -1.15 7.75 0.32
N VAL A 42 -0.02 7.03 0.23
CA VAL A 42 0.27 6.18 -0.95
C VAL A 42 -0.79 5.09 -1.09
N GLY A 43 -1.14 4.40 -0.01
CA GLY A 43 -2.18 3.36 -0.01
C GLY A 43 -3.55 3.89 -0.43
N ALA A 44 -3.94 5.06 0.08
CA ALA A 44 -5.18 5.73 -0.29
C ALA A 44 -5.23 6.08 -1.78
N LEU A 45 -4.17 6.70 -2.30
CA LEU A 45 -4.13 7.11 -3.71
C LEU A 45 -4.10 5.91 -4.66
N VAL A 46 -3.34 4.86 -4.32
CA VAL A 46 -3.29 3.63 -5.13
C VAL A 46 -4.64 2.91 -5.13
N SER A 47 -5.24 2.69 -3.95
CA SER A 47 -6.54 2.02 -3.85
C SER A 47 -7.65 2.78 -4.56
N VAL A 48 -7.73 4.11 -4.39
CA VAL A 48 -8.69 4.93 -5.14
C VAL A 48 -8.50 4.76 -6.64
N GLY A 49 -7.26 4.80 -7.13
CA GLY A 49 -6.97 4.63 -8.55
C GLY A 49 -7.41 3.26 -9.06
N VAL A 50 -6.99 2.19 -8.40
CA VAL A 50 -7.30 0.81 -8.77
C VAL A 50 -8.80 0.55 -8.73
N ASP A 51 -9.46 0.90 -7.64
CA ASP A 51 -10.88 0.60 -7.48
C ASP A 51 -11.75 1.42 -8.41
N CYS A 52 -11.44 2.69 -8.64
CA CYS A 52 -12.18 3.50 -9.62
C CYS A 52 -12.06 2.92 -11.03
N MET A 53 -10.84 2.54 -11.45
CA MET A 53 -10.61 1.92 -12.75
C MET A 53 -11.30 0.55 -12.86
N MET A 54 -11.22 -0.26 -11.81
CA MET A 54 -11.86 -1.56 -11.76
C MET A 54 -13.39 -1.43 -11.81
N TYR A 55 -13.98 -0.57 -10.97
CA TYR A 55 -15.41 -0.30 -10.98
C TYR A 55 -15.89 0.17 -12.36
N ALA A 56 -15.18 1.11 -12.98
CA ALA A 56 -15.55 1.65 -14.29
C ALA A 56 -15.53 0.59 -15.42
N THR A 57 -14.61 -0.36 -15.37
CA THR A 57 -14.40 -1.35 -16.44
C THR A 57 -15.15 -2.66 -16.22
N THR A 58 -15.45 -3.02 -14.98
CA THR A 58 -15.99 -4.34 -14.63
C THR A 58 -17.37 -4.27 -13.99
N ASN A 59 -17.74 -3.16 -13.34
CA ASN A 59 -18.99 -2.96 -12.61
C ASN A 59 -19.31 -4.06 -11.56
N VAL A 60 -18.32 -4.82 -11.07
CA VAL A 60 -18.58 -5.99 -10.19
C VAL A 60 -18.82 -5.62 -8.72
N ILE A 61 -18.37 -4.44 -8.28
CA ILE A 61 -18.43 -4.02 -6.87
C ILE A 61 -19.35 -2.82 -6.70
N SER A 62 -19.99 -2.68 -5.54
CA SER A 62 -20.80 -1.50 -5.24
C SER A 62 -19.92 -0.29 -4.88
N LYS A 63 -20.44 0.93 -5.04
CA LYS A 63 -19.73 2.17 -4.63
C LYS A 63 -19.38 2.18 -3.14
N THR A 64 -20.24 1.57 -2.30
CA THR A 64 -20.01 1.44 -0.86
C THR A 64 -18.90 0.44 -0.56
N ALA A 65 -18.84 -0.69 -1.29
CA ALA A 65 -17.78 -1.68 -1.14
C ALA A 65 -16.42 -1.09 -1.56
N MET A 66 -16.38 -0.34 -2.66
CA MET A 66 -15.19 0.41 -3.08
C MET A 66 -14.72 1.39 -2.00
N ALA A 67 -15.62 2.21 -1.43
CA ALA A 67 -15.24 3.16 -0.39
C ALA A 67 -14.69 2.45 0.89
N ALA A 68 -15.28 1.30 1.23
CA ALA A 68 -14.81 0.49 2.35
C ALA A 68 -13.42 -0.13 2.06
N ASP A 69 -13.16 -0.60 0.85
CA ASP A 69 -11.85 -1.15 0.45
C ASP A 69 -10.76 -0.07 0.53
N VAL A 70 -11.00 1.11 -0.08
CA VAL A 70 -10.08 2.25 0.01
C VAL A 70 -9.74 2.58 1.47
N ALA A 71 -10.74 2.63 2.35
CA ALA A 71 -10.51 2.92 3.76
C ALA A 71 -9.68 1.82 4.45
N ALA A 72 -10.01 0.55 4.21
CA ALA A 72 -9.28 -0.59 4.76
C ALA A 72 -7.82 -0.62 4.25
N THR A 73 -7.62 -0.48 2.94
CA THR A 73 -6.32 -0.45 2.30
C THR A 73 -5.48 0.73 2.79
N THR A 74 -6.09 1.91 2.99
CA THR A 74 -5.41 3.08 3.58
C THR A 74 -4.87 2.76 4.97
N VAL A 75 -5.69 2.16 5.84
CA VAL A 75 -5.28 1.80 7.20
C VAL A 75 -4.19 0.73 7.18
N MET A 76 -4.33 -0.30 6.35
CA MET A 76 -3.32 -1.35 6.21
C MET A 76 -1.99 -0.78 5.72
N CYS A 77 -1.98 0.05 4.68
CA CYS A 77 -0.77 0.68 4.15
C CYS A 77 -0.16 1.67 5.14
N ALA A 78 -0.96 2.36 5.96
CA ALA A 78 -0.44 3.21 7.03
C ALA A 78 0.32 2.39 8.08
N ILE A 79 -0.24 1.24 8.50
CA ILE A 79 0.41 0.34 9.47
C ILE A 79 1.70 -0.25 8.89
N VAL A 80 1.64 -0.79 7.66
CA VAL A 80 2.83 -1.32 6.97
C VAL A 80 3.87 -0.23 6.79
N GLY A 81 3.45 0.97 6.37
CA GLY A 81 4.31 2.13 6.24
C GLY A 81 5.00 2.49 7.56
N ALA A 82 4.29 2.48 8.68
CA ALA A 82 4.87 2.75 9.99
C ALA A 82 6.01 1.77 10.33
N VAL A 83 5.81 0.48 10.05
CA VAL A 83 6.82 -0.57 10.25
C VAL A 83 8.02 -0.36 9.32
N VAL A 84 7.79 -0.14 8.02
CA VAL A 84 8.86 0.07 7.03
C VAL A 84 9.67 1.31 7.38
N GLY A 85 9.02 2.43 7.70
CA GLY A 85 9.67 3.68 8.09
C GLY A 85 10.51 3.54 9.37
N MET A 86 10.04 2.75 10.34
CA MET A 86 10.83 2.39 11.53
C MET A 86 12.10 1.63 11.14
N VAL A 87 11.96 0.55 10.35
CA VAL A 87 13.09 -0.31 9.94
C VAL A 87 14.14 0.49 9.15
N MET A 88 13.70 1.35 8.23
CA MET A 88 14.60 2.24 7.47
C MET A 88 15.38 3.20 8.38
N GLY A 89 14.79 3.62 9.50
CA GLY A 89 15.45 4.45 10.51
C GLY A 89 16.47 3.73 11.38
N MET A 90 16.37 2.40 11.53
CA MET A 90 17.27 1.63 12.38
C MET A 90 18.70 1.56 11.80
N GLY A 91 18.84 1.50 10.48
CA GLY A 91 20.15 1.46 9.80
C GLY A 91 21.02 2.70 10.02
N LYS A 92 20.41 3.87 10.29
CA LYS A 92 21.15 5.12 10.58
C LYS A 92 21.66 5.21 12.02
N LYS A 93 21.14 4.39 12.95
CA LYS A 93 21.54 4.41 14.36
C LYS A 93 22.77 3.54 14.66
N ALA A 94 23.18 2.69 13.71
CA ALA A 94 24.27 1.74 13.87
C ALA A 94 25.60 2.17 13.22
N ALA A 95 25.63 3.37 12.61
CA ALA A 95 26.80 3.95 11.95
C ALA A 95 27.33 5.17 12.74
#